data_AF-A0A7K2MQK5-F1
#
_entry.id   AF-A0A7K2MQK5-F1
#
_cell.length_a   1.000
_cell.length_b   1.000
_cell.length_c   1.000
_cell.angle_alpha   90.00
_cell.angle_beta   90.00
_cell.angle_gamma   90.00
#
_symmetry.space_group_name_H-M   'P 1'
#
loop_
_entity.id
_entity.type
_entity.pdbx_description
1 polymer ?
#
loop_
_entity_poly.entity_id
_entity_poly.type
_entity_poly.pdbx_seq_one_letter_code
_entity_poly.pdbx_strand_id
1 'polypeptide(L)'
;MDEVVTELTEEIRELYTADQVPWVIGYSGGKDSTAVLQLVWMALAELPAEQRTKTVHVISTDTLVENPVVAAWVSASLGTMQEAAQAQSLPIEPHRLTPEIKDTFWVNLIGRGYPAPRPKFRWCTERLKIKPSNSFIRSVVAAHGEAIMVLGIRKAESQARARAMEKHEKRRVRDRLSPNANLPNSLVYSPVEDWTNDDVWEFLMQKPNPWGYNNQDLLTMYQGASGDGECPLVVDSTTPSCGSSRFGCWTCTLVEQDKSMSAMIQNDEEKEWMLPLLDLRNKLDAPFGHYQEGDPDLPPGRKAPFPRPDKPARDFRRMNGKVMLFNDGAIHGPYLQSYREEWLKELLQAQTWIRAHAPEHVQNIELITLDELHEIRRIWVFDKHEVEDSLPQIYQDATGEPFPGGPLDEQLVMGSDEMDVLKQVCDGDDLHYNMVRELLAVERKYRTMARRSGLFQALEQAVQKGYYDNHEDAVEFATRKKKWRDDIAENLTFDDENELDAPA
;
A
#
# COMPACT_ATOMS: atom_id res chain seq x y z
N MET A 1 -0.93 -24.21 -29.45
CA MET A 1 -0.28 -22.99 -28.94
C MET A 1 0.31 -22.13 -30.06
N ASP A 2 1.13 -22.65 -30.97
CA ASP A 2 1.79 -21.83 -32.02
C ASP A 2 0.85 -21.02 -32.92
N GLU A 3 -0.27 -21.60 -33.37
CA GLU A 3 -1.29 -20.89 -34.16
C GLU A 3 -1.90 -19.72 -33.36
N VAL A 4 -2.27 -19.95 -32.10
CA VAL A 4 -2.83 -18.94 -31.18
C VAL A 4 -1.84 -17.79 -30.98
N VAL A 5 -0.56 -18.10 -30.77
CA VAL A 5 0.50 -17.08 -30.62
C VAL A 5 0.63 -16.26 -31.90
N THR A 6 0.59 -16.91 -33.07
CA THR A 6 0.70 -16.23 -34.37
C THR A 6 -0.48 -15.28 -34.62
N GLU A 7 -1.70 -15.74 -34.32
CA GLU A 7 -2.90 -14.90 -34.42
C GLU A 7 -2.83 -13.70 -33.48
N LEU A 8 -2.38 -13.91 -32.23
CA LEU A 8 -2.25 -12.84 -31.25
C LEU A 8 -1.13 -11.85 -31.59
N THR A 9 0.01 -12.30 -32.11
CA THR A 9 1.07 -11.37 -32.52
C THR A 9 0.66 -10.57 -33.75
N GLU A 10 -0.12 -11.14 -34.67
CA GLU A 10 -0.71 -10.39 -35.79
C GLU A 10 -1.72 -9.35 -35.31
N GLU A 11 -2.64 -9.73 -34.43
CA GLU A 11 -3.59 -8.80 -33.80
C GLU A 11 -2.87 -7.63 -33.10
N ILE A 12 -1.79 -7.93 -32.36
CA ILE A 12 -0.99 -6.91 -31.69
C ILE A 12 -0.35 -5.97 -32.72
N ARG A 13 0.18 -6.48 -33.84
CA ARG A 13 0.76 -5.66 -34.91
C ARG A 13 -0.29 -4.78 -35.59
N GLU A 14 -1.46 -5.31 -35.88
CA GLU A 14 -2.58 -4.55 -36.45
C GLU A 14 -2.99 -3.39 -35.53
N LEU A 15 -3.19 -3.68 -34.24
CA LEU A 15 -3.53 -2.65 -33.25
C LEU A 15 -2.40 -1.64 -33.04
N TYR A 16 -1.15 -2.10 -33.04
CA TYR A 16 0.00 -1.22 -32.88
C TYR A 16 0.19 -0.28 -34.09
N THR A 17 -0.06 -0.75 -35.31
CA THR A 17 0.14 0.09 -36.52
C THR A 17 -1.07 0.95 -36.88
N ALA A 18 -2.25 0.69 -36.29
CA ALA A 18 -3.48 1.42 -36.58
C ALA A 18 -3.48 2.91 -36.17
N ASP A 19 -2.63 3.31 -35.23
CA ASP A 19 -2.57 4.67 -34.69
C ASP A 19 -1.22 4.99 -34.03
N GLN A 20 -1.06 6.24 -33.60
CA GLN A 20 0.12 6.74 -32.88
C GLN A 20 -0.07 6.83 -31.36
N VAL A 21 -1.10 6.19 -30.81
CA VAL A 21 -1.43 6.28 -29.38
C VAL A 21 -0.45 5.43 -28.58
N PRO A 22 0.31 5.98 -27.63
CA PRO A 22 1.32 5.24 -26.88
C PRO A 22 0.70 4.12 -26.04
N TRP A 23 1.47 3.03 -25.88
CA TRP A 23 1.04 1.87 -25.11
C TRP A 23 1.67 1.89 -23.73
N VAL A 24 0.90 1.50 -22.72
CA VAL A 24 1.34 1.38 -21.33
C VAL A 24 1.03 -0.03 -20.85
N ILE A 25 2.06 -0.87 -20.76
CA ILE A 25 1.97 -2.26 -20.32
C ILE A 25 2.12 -2.30 -18.80
N GLY A 26 1.12 -2.83 -18.10
CA GLY A 26 1.22 -3.10 -16.66
C GLY A 26 2.02 -4.37 -16.39
N TYR A 27 3.23 -4.22 -15.85
CA TYR A 27 4.15 -5.33 -15.56
C TYR A 27 4.35 -5.54 -14.06
N SER A 28 3.96 -6.71 -13.55
CA SER A 28 4.11 -7.06 -12.12
C SER A 28 5.21 -8.09 -11.86
N GLY A 29 5.91 -8.57 -12.90
CA GLY A 29 6.85 -9.68 -12.78
C GLY A 29 6.21 -11.06 -12.61
N GLY A 30 4.87 -11.14 -12.56
CA GLY A 30 4.13 -12.39 -12.52
C GLY A 30 3.89 -12.96 -13.92
N LYS A 31 3.52 -14.25 -13.97
CA LYS A 31 3.34 -15.03 -15.21
C LYS A 31 2.46 -14.34 -16.26
N ASP A 32 1.30 -13.79 -15.87
CA ASP A 32 0.32 -13.23 -16.80
C ASP A 32 0.86 -11.94 -17.45
N SER A 33 1.53 -11.09 -16.65
CA SER A 33 2.15 -9.86 -17.14
C SER A 33 3.40 -10.11 -17.97
N THR A 34 4.17 -11.15 -17.63
CA THR A 34 5.32 -11.60 -18.44
C THR A 34 4.84 -12.11 -19.78
N ALA A 35 3.79 -12.95 -19.83
CA ALA A 35 3.26 -13.48 -21.08
C ALA A 35 2.75 -12.37 -22.01
N VAL A 36 2.00 -11.39 -21.48
CA VAL A 36 1.55 -10.23 -22.26
C VAL A 36 2.72 -9.43 -22.83
N LEU A 37 3.73 -9.13 -22.01
CA LEU A 37 4.89 -8.39 -22.48
C LEU A 37 5.67 -9.18 -23.54
N GLN A 38 5.81 -10.50 -23.39
CA GLN A 38 6.46 -11.37 -24.38
C GLN A 38 5.72 -11.37 -25.71
N LEU A 39 4.39 -11.48 -25.69
CA LEU A 39 3.56 -11.40 -26.90
C LEU A 39 3.77 -10.05 -27.61
N VAL A 40 3.73 -8.93 -26.87
CA VAL A 40 3.95 -7.60 -27.46
C VAL A 40 5.37 -7.47 -27.99
N TRP A 41 6.37 -7.92 -27.25
CA TRP A 41 7.76 -7.86 -27.66
C TRP A 41 8.02 -8.64 -28.95
N MET A 42 7.52 -9.88 -29.03
CA MET A 42 7.61 -10.73 -30.22
C MET A 42 6.93 -10.07 -31.43
N ALA A 43 5.72 -9.55 -31.23
CA ALA A 43 4.97 -8.86 -32.28
C ALA A 43 5.74 -7.66 -32.86
N LEU A 44 6.36 -6.84 -32.00
CA LEU A 44 7.12 -5.65 -32.42
C LEU A 44 8.49 -5.99 -33.02
N ALA A 45 9.14 -7.06 -32.55
CA ALA A 45 10.41 -7.54 -33.11
C ALA A 45 10.27 -7.98 -34.57
N GLU A 46 9.10 -8.50 -34.95
CA GLU A 46 8.78 -8.90 -36.33
C GLU A 46 8.41 -7.72 -37.24
N LEU A 47 8.08 -6.55 -36.68
CA LEU A 47 7.80 -5.36 -37.49
C LEU A 47 9.08 -4.74 -38.08
N PRO A 48 9.04 -4.22 -39.32
CA PRO A 48 10.11 -3.39 -39.86
C PRO A 48 10.37 -2.17 -38.97
N ALA A 49 11.62 -1.71 -38.91
CA ALA A 49 12.03 -0.62 -38.02
C ALA A 49 11.22 0.68 -38.27
N GLU A 50 10.82 0.91 -39.52
CA GLU A 50 10.04 2.08 -39.93
C GLU A 50 8.61 2.08 -39.39
N GLN A 51 8.08 0.91 -39.01
CA GLN A 51 6.72 0.76 -38.46
C GLN A 51 6.70 0.84 -36.93
N ARG A 52 7.86 0.75 -36.27
CA ARG A 52 8.04 0.83 -34.81
C ARG A 52 8.00 2.29 -34.32
N THR A 53 6.88 2.96 -34.59
CA THR A 53 6.76 4.43 -34.53
C THR A 53 6.40 4.99 -33.15
N LYS A 54 5.81 4.17 -32.27
CA LYS A 54 5.29 4.62 -30.97
C LYS A 54 5.95 3.93 -29.79
N THR A 55 6.15 4.70 -28.72
CA THR A 55 6.72 4.21 -27.48
C THR A 55 5.75 3.27 -26.75
N VAL A 56 6.31 2.19 -26.23
CA VAL A 56 5.65 1.22 -25.36
C VAL A 56 6.28 1.32 -23.98
N HIS A 57 5.57 1.99 -23.07
CA HIS A 57 6.00 2.13 -21.69
C HIS A 57 5.64 0.86 -20.91
N VAL A 58 6.62 0.21 -20.30
CA VAL A 58 6.41 -0.93 -19.40
C VAL A 58 6.47 -0.40 -17.99
N ILE A 59 5.35 -0.31 -17.29
CA ILE A 59 5.31 0.23 -15.93
C ILE A 59 5.23 -0.88 -14.90
N SER A 60 6.07 -0.82 -13.88
CA SER A 60 5.97 -1.66 -12.70
C SER A 60 5.88 -0.79 -11.46
N THR A 61 4.85 -1.00 -10.63
CA THR A 61 4.68 -0.24 -9.39
C THR A 61 5.23 -1.02 -8.21
N ASP A 62 6.36 -0.54 -7.69
CA ASP A 62 6.96 -1.04 -6.47
C ASP A 62 6.38 -0.30 -5.27
N THR A 63 5.80 -1.04 -4.33
CA THR A 63 5.20 -0.47 -3.12
C THR A 63 6.22 -0.19 -2.00
N LEU A 64 7.49 -0.53 -2.20
CA LEU A 64 8.59 -0.50 -1.22
C LEU A 64 8.42 -1.48 -0.06
N VAL A 65 7.36 -2.29 -0.09
CA VAL A 65 7.08 -3.37 0.85
C VAL A 65 6.67 -4.65 0.12
N GLU A 66 6.99 -4.77 -1.17
CA GLU A 66 6.88 -6.03 -1.91
C GLU A 66 7.81 -7.09 -1.29
N ASN A 67 7.45 -8.37 -1.41
CA ASN A 67 8.36 -9.46 -1.01
C ASN A 67 9.76 -9.23 -1.62
N PRO A 68 10.86 -9.19 -0.85
CA PRO A 68 12.15 -8.75 -1.36
C PRO A 68 12.70 -9.65 -2.49
N VAL A 69 12.41 -10.96 -2.47
CA VAL A 69 12.79 -11.88 -3.57
C VAL A 69 12.10 -11.47 -4.87
N VAL A 70 10.81 -11.12 -4.78
CA VAL A 70 10.00 -10.69 -5.92
C VAL A 70 10.41 -9.28 -6.38
N ALA A 71 10.72 -8.38 -5.45
CA ALA A 71 11.20 -7.03 -5.78
C ALA A 71 12.54 -7.07 -6.52
N ALA A 72 13.46 -7.94 -6.10
CA ALA A 72 14.72 -8.19 -6.79
C ALA A 72 14.49 -8.78 -8.19
N TRP A 73 13.61 -9.78 -8.31
CA TRP A 73 13.21 -10.37 -9.59
C TRP A 73 12.68 -9.32 -10.58
N VAL A 74 11.73 -8.48 -10.14
CA VAL A 74 11.16 -7.41 -10.97
C VAL A 74 12.22 -6.41 -11.36
N SER A 75 13.08 -5.99 -10.43
CA SER A 75 14.13 -4.99 -10.69
C SER A 75 15.15 -5.49 -11.72
N ALA A 76 15.60 -6.75 -11.60
CA ALA A 76 16.51 -7.36 -12.56
C ALA A 76 15.84 -7.53 -13.94
N SER A 77 14.55 -7.92 -13.97
CA SER A 77 13.79 -8.02 -15.21
C SER A 77 13.68 -6.66 -15.93
N LEU A 78 13.40 -5.57 -15.21
CA LEU A 78 13.35 -4.22 -15.81
C LEU A 78 14.71 -3.78 -16.36
N GLY A 79 15.81 -4.08 -15.68
CA GLY A 79 17.17 -3.80 -16.16
C GLY A 79 17.50 -4.56 -17.45
N THR A 80 17.25 -5.87 -17.46
CA THR A 80 17.46 -6.71 -18.66
C THR A 80 16.57 -6.30 -19.83
N MET A 81 15.31 -5.90 -19.57
CA MET A 81 14.44 -5.31 -20.59
C MET A 81 15.04 -4.04 -21.19
N GLN A 82 15.60 -3.15 -20.38
CA GLN A 82 16.17 -1.90 -20.89
C GLN A 82 17.33 -2.17 -21.84
N GLU A 83 18.23 -3.07 -21.47
CA GLU A 83 19.38 -3.46 -22.29
C GLU A 83 18.94 -4.16 -23.59
N ALA A 84 18.00 -5.10 -23.49
CA ALA A 84 17.51 -5.85 -24.64
C ALA A 84 16.72 -4.97 -25.62
N ALA A 85 15.90 -4.03 -25.13
CA ALA A 85 15.16 -3.10 -25.97
C ALA A 85 16.11 -2.21 -26.79
N GLN A 86 17.20 -1.73 -26.18
CA GLN A 86 18.24 -0.97 -26.87
C GLN A 86 18.97 -1.83 -27.91
N ALA A 87 19.41 -3.03 -27.53
CA ALA A 87 20.12 -3.94 -28.43
C ALA A 87 19.28 -4.34 -29.65
N GLN A 88 17.97 -4.52 -29.48
CA GLN A 88 17.03 -4.93 -30.53
C GLN A 88 16.40 -3.74 -31.28
N SER A 89 16.72 -2.50 -30.89
CA SER A 89 16.10 -1.27 -31.43
C SER A 89 14.57 -1.33 -31.39
N LEU A 90 14.04 -1.69 -30.22
CA LEU A 90 12.61 -1.72 -29.93
C LEU A 90 12.21 -0.46 -29.15
N PRO A 91 11.05 0.13 -29.44
CA PRO A 91 10.57 1.34 -28.76
C PRO A 91 9.92 0.98 -27.41
N ILE A 92 10.60 0.15 -26.60
CA ILE A 92 10.11 -0.33 -25.31
C ILE A 92 10.91 0.34 -24.20
N GLU A 93 10.21 0.98 -23.26
CA GLU A 93 10.82 1.71 -22.15
C GLU A 93 10.29 1.19 -20.81
N PRO A 94 11.10 0.48 -20.00
CA PRO A 94 10.71 0.07 -18.65
C PRO A 94 10.80 1.23 -17.64
N HIS A 95 9.81 1.32 -16.76
CA HIS A 95 9.67 2.34 -15.71
C HIS A 95 9.34 1.66 -14.38
N ARG A 96 10.18 1.85 -13.36
CA ARG A 96 9.85 1.51 -11.97
C ARG A 96 9.20 2.71 -11.31
N LEU A 97 7.93 2.56 -10.94
CA LEU A 97 7.14 3.58 -10.26
C LEU A 97 7.13 3.27 -8.76
N THR A 98 7.26 4.31 -7.94
CA THR A 98 7.18 4.21 -6.47
C THR A 98 6.18 5.21 -5.91
N PRO A 99 5.59 4.95 -4.73
CA PRO A 99 4.81 5.95 -4.02
C PRO A 99 5.65 7.16 -3.62
N GLU A 100 5.03 8.34 -3.59
CA GLU A 100 5.61 9.51 -2.93
C GLU A 100 5.89 9.19 -1.45
N ILE A 101 6.97 9.74 -0.87
CA ILE A 101 7.39 9.47 0.53
C ILE A 101 6.21 9.60 1.52
N LYS A 102 5.40 10.66 1.42
CA LYS A 102 4.23 10.89 2.30
C LYS A 102 3.13 9.82 2.19
N ASP A 103 3.17 9.01 1.15
CA ASP A 103 2.20 7.97 0.81
C ASP A 103 2.75 6.55 1.03
N THR A 104 4.02 6.38 1.39
CA THR A 104 4.64 5.06 1.65
C THR A 104 4.02 4.35 2.85
N PHE A 105 4.24 3.04 2.94
CA PHE A 105 3.63 2.19 3.96
C PHE A 105 4.04 2.63 5.37
N TRP A 106 5.34 2.79 5.62
CA TRP A 106 5.87 3.10 6.95
C TRP A 106 5.59 4.55 7.36
N VAL A 107 5.62 5.50 6.43
CA VAL A 107 5.23 6.89 6.75
C VAL A 107 3.76 6.97 7.18
N ASN A 108 2.87 6.17 6.58
CA ASN A 108 1.47 6.12 7.00
C ASN A 108 1.27 5.33 8.29
N LEU A 109 1.92 4.17 8.45
CA LEU A 109 1.74 3.32 9.63
C LEU A 109 2.50 3.85 10.86
N ILE A 110 3.81 4.04 10.74
CA ILE A 110 4.71 4.49 11.81
C ILE A 110 4.66 6.00 11.96
N GLY A 111 4.72 6.76 10.86
CA GLY A 111 4.67 8.23 10.92
C GLY A 111 3.31 8.73 11.41
N ARG A 112 2.26 8.49 10.63
CA ARG A 112 0.91 8.99 10.93
C ARG A 112 0.20 8.17 12.00
N GLY A 113 0.53 6.89 12.18
CA GLY A 113 -0.16 5.99 13.10
C GLY A 113 -1.38 5.31 12.47
N TYR A 114 -1.47 5.18 11.14
CA TYR A 114 -2.60 4.47 10.54
C TYR A 114 -2.59 2.99 10.97
N PRO A 115 -3.75 2.42 11.33
CA PRO A 115 -3.84 0.99 11.57
C PRO A 115 -3.48 0.21 10.30
N ALA A 116 -2.93 -0.98 10.48
CA ALA A 116 -2.60 -1.88 9.37
C ALA A 116 -3.84 -2.07 8.44
N PRO A 117 -3.65 -2.17 7.11
CA PRO A 117 -4.76 -2.25 6.17
C PRO A 117 -5.70 -3.42 6.45
N ARG A 118 -7.02 -3.16 6.53
CA ARG A 118 -8.04 -4.22 6.69
C ARG A 118 -9.07 -4.13 5.56
N PRO A 119 -9.90 -5.16 5.30
CA PRO A 119 -10.84 -5.14 4.17
C PRO A 119 -11.74 -3.90 4.07
N LYS A 120 -12.15 -3.33 5.22
CA LYS A 120 -12.96 -2.09 5.28
C LYS A 120 -12.15 -0.81 5.38
N PHE A 121 -10.83 -0.89 5.51
CA PHE A 121 -9.90 0.24 5.64
C PHE A 121 -8.61 -0.04 4.87
N ARG A 122 -8.74 -0.24 3.56
CA ARG A 122 -7.65 -0.64 2.66
C ARG A 122 -6.97 0.59 2.03
N TRP A 123 -6.30 1.38 2.85
CA TRP A 123 -5.63 2.61 2.40
C TRP A 123 -4.39 2.35 1.52
N CYS A 124 -3.75 1.19 1.67
CA CYS A 124 -2.50 0.86 0.98
C CYS A 124 -2.65 0.78 -0.55
N THR A 125 -3.76 0.26 -1.06
CA THR A 125 -3.91 0.02 -2.51
C THR A 125 -4.05 1.32 -3.29
N GLU A 126 -4.81 2.27 -2.77
CA GLU A 126 -4.93 3.59 -3.41
C GLU A 126 -3.57 4.30 -3.43
N ARG A 127 -2.90 4.38 -2.27
CA ARG A 127 -1.66 5.17 -2.10
C ARG A 127 -0.45 4.54 -2.77
N LEU A 128 -0.24 3.24 -2.57
CA LEU A 128 0.98 2.56 -2.98
C LEU A 128 0.92 2.03 -4.42
N LYS A 129 -0.27 1.70 -4.95
CA LYS A 129 -0.41 1.09 -6.29
C LYS A 129 -1.13 2.00 -7.28
N ILE A 130 -2.31 2.52 -6.92
CA ILE A 130 -3.17 3.26 -7.86
C ILE A 130 -2.60 4.65 -8.15
N LYS A 131 -2.21 5.43 -7.14
CA LYS A 131 -1.72 6.79 -7.34
C LYS A 131 -0.45 6.86 -8.21
N PRO A 132 0.62 6.06 -7.98
CA PRO A 132 1.82 6.11 -8.80
C PRO A 132 1.54 5.78 -10.26
N SER A 133 0.80 4.68 -10.50
CA SER A 133 0.36 4.27 -11.84
C SER A 133 -0.48 5.36 -12.52
N ASN A 134 -1.49 5.90 -11.83
CA ASN A 134 -2.36 6.93 -12.39
C ASN A 134 -1.61 8.23 -12.69
N SER A 135 -0.62 8.60 -11.86
CA SER A 135 0.21 9.79 -12.09
C SER A 135 0.98 9.65 -13.41
N PHE A 136 1.61 8.49 -13.62
CA PHE A 136 2.32 8.19 -14.87
C PHE A 136 1.36 8.13 -16.08
N ILE A 137 0.24 7.42 -15.97
CA ILE A 137 -0.69 7.32 -17.10
C ILE A 137 -1.26 8.70 -17.47
N ARG A 138 -1.53 9.55 -16.47
CA ARG A 138 -1.96 10.93 -16.71
C ARG A 138 -0.89 11.78 -17.39
N SER A 139 0.40 11.58 -17.10
CA SER A 139 1.45 12.31 -17.81
C SER A 139 1.54 11.89 -19.27
N VAL A 140 1.39 10.59 -19.57
CA VAL A 140 1.33 10.07 -20.95
C VAL A 140 0.11 10.63 -21.69
N VAL A 141 -1.08 10.57 -21.07
CA VAL A 141 -2.32 11.13 -21.66
C VAL A 141 -2.21 12.64 -21.87
N ALA A 142 -1.57 13.37 -20.94
CA ALA A 142 -1.38 14.82 -21.08
C ALA A 142 -0.43 15.16 -22.25
N ALA A 143 0.57 14.31 -22.53
CA ALA A 143 1.52 14.53 -23.62
C ALA A 143 0.99 14.09 -24.99
N HIS A 144 0.18 13.03 -25.06
CA HIS A 144 -0.23 12.40 -26.32
C HIS A 144 -1.75 12.46 -26.60
N GLY A 145 -2.55 12.96 -25.68
CA GLY A 145 -4.01 13.06 -25.78
C GLY A 145 -4.76 11.78 -25.38
N GLU A 146 -4.18 10.60 -25.60
CA GLU A 146 -4.74 9.29 -25.27
C GLU A 146 -3.62 8.29 -24.88
N ALA A 147 -3.97 7.20 -24.19
CA ALA A 147 -3.08 6.07 -23.92
C ALA A 147 -3.82 4.71 -23.99
N ILE A 148 -3.16 3.67 -24.50
CA ILE A 148 -3.68 2.30 -24.49
C ILE A 148 -2.99 1.50 -23.39
N MET A 149 -3.74 1.07 -22.39
CA MET A 149 -3.30 0.20 -21.31
C MET A 149 -3.35 -1.26 -21.78
N VAL A 150 -2.23 -1.96 -21.75
CA VAL A 150 -2.17 -3.40 -22.06
C VAL A 150 -2.00 -4.17 -20.75
N LEU A 151 -2.97 -5.04 -20.43
CA LEU A 151 -3.05 -5.70 -19.13
C LEU A 151 -3.21 -7.23 -19.27
N GLY A 152 -2.52 -7.98 -18.41
CA GLY A 152 -2.65 -9.43 -18.29
C GLY A 152 -3.82 -9.88 -17.42
N ILE A 153 -5.03 -9.36 -17.67
CA ILE A 153 -6.26 -9.79 -16.97
C ILE A 153 -6.95 -10.92 -17.72
N ARG A 154 -7.53 -11.88 -16.98
CA ARG A 154 -8.16 -13.08 -17.56
C ARG A 154 -9.51 -13.39 -16.94
N LYS A 155 -10.47 -13.84 -17.76
CA LYS A 155 -11.81 -14.28 -17.32
C LYS A 155 -11.73 -15.49 -16.40
N ALA A 156 -10.81 -16.41 -16.69
CA ALA A 156 -10.59 -17.62 -15.90
C ALA A 156 -10.05 -17.36 -14.47
N GLU A 157 -9.64 -16.13 -14.14
CA GLU A 157 -9.07 -15.84 -12.81
C GLU A 157 -10.12 -15.83 -11.68
N SER A 158 -11.38 -15.46 -11.96
CA SER A 158 -12.52 -15.64 -11.04
C SER A 158 -13.86 -15.28 -11.72
N GLN A 159 -14.97 -15.84 -11.23
CA GLN A 159 -16.32 -15.48 -11.69
C GLN A 159 -16.62 -13.97 -11.58
N ALA A 160 -16.14 -13.33 -10.51
CA ALA A 160 -16.33 -11.89 -10.30
C ALA A 160 -15.59 -11.06 -11.37
N ARG A 161 -14.36 -11.47 -11.74
CA ARG A 161 -13.59 -10.83 -12.81
C ARG A 161 -14.20 -11.06 -14.18
N ALA A 162 -14.65 -12.28 -14.48
CA ALA A 162 -15.35 -12.58 -15.73
C ALA A 162 -16.55 -11.64 -15.96
N ARG A 163 -17.44 -11.52 -14.97
CA ARG A 163 -18.61 -10.61 -15.04
C ARG A 163 -18.22 -9.14 -15.21
N ALA A 164 -17.13 -8.71 -14.57
CA ALA A 164 -16.63 -7.35 -14.72
C ALA A 164 -16.12 -7.12 -16.16
N MET A 165 -15.31 -8.04 -16.69
CA MET A 165 -14.78 -7.97 -18.06
C MET A 165 -15.90 -7.97 -19.10
N GLU A 166 -16.86 -8.90 -19.02
CA GLU A 166 -18.03 -8.95 -19.92
C GLU A 166 -18.84 -7.64 -19.93
N LYS A 167 -18.92 -6.94 -18.79
CA LYS A 167 -19.57 -5.62 -18.70
C LYS A 167 -18.78 -4.54 -19.42
N HIS A 168 -17.45 -4.58 -19.35
CA HIS A 168 -16.57 -3.64 -20.05
C HIS A 168 -16.50 -3.92 -21.56
N GLU A 169 -16.54 -5.19 -21.96
CA GLU A 169 -16.59 -5.61 -23.38
C GLU A 169 -17.77 -5.01 -24.13
N LYS A 170 -18.95 -4.97 -23.50
CA LYS A 170 -20.16 -4.34 -24.06
C LYS A 170 -20.03 -2.84 -24.30
N ARG A 171 -18.96 -2.20 -23.78
CA ARG A 171 -18.68 -0.77 -23.92
C ARG A 171 -17.46 -0.50 -24.81
N ARG A 172 -16.92 -1.51 -25.50
CA ARG A 172 -15.80 -1.36 -26.43
C ARG A 172 -16.12 -0.29 -27.46
N VAL A 173 -15.21 0.68 -27.60
CA VAL A 173 -15.33 1.81 -28.52
C VAL A 173 -14.65 1.53 -29.87
N ARG A 174 -13.65 0.65 -29.85
CA ARG A 174 -13.00 0.03 -31.00
C ARG A 174 -12.91 -1.46 -30.71
N ASP A 175 -12.75 -2.28 -31.74
CA ASP A 175 -12.62 -3.72 -31.53
C ASP A 175 -11.48 -4.00 -30.53
N ARG A 176 -11.76 -4.84 -29.54
CA ARG A 176 -10.87 -5.21 -28.42
C ARG A 176 -10.39 -4.11 -27.46
N LEU A 177 -10.77 -2.84 -27.69
CA LEU A 177 -10.41 -1.71 -26.83
C LEU A 177 -11.59 -1.26 -25.96
N SER A 178 -11.48 -1.55 -24.67
CA SER A 178 -12.50 -1.18 -23.67
C SER A 178 -12.14 0.15 -23.00
N PRO A 179 -13.09 1.07 -22.77
CA PRO A 179 -12.79 2.32 -22.09
C PRO A 179 -12.42 2.09 -20.61
N ASN A 180 -11.43 2.83 -20.13
CA ASN A 180 -11.04 2.83 -18.73
C ASN A 180 -12.00 3.71 -17.92
N ALA A 181 -12.65 3.13 -16.91
CA ALA A 181 -13.63 3.85 -16.10
C ALA A 181 -13.01 4.92 -15.17
N ASN A 182 -11.74 4.75 -14.78
CA ASN A 182 -11.09 5.60 -13.77
C ASN A 182 -10.12 6.63 -14.37
N LEU A 183 -9.76 6.46 -15.64
CA LEU A 183 -8.82 7.32 -16.36
C LEU A 183 -9.46 7.73 -17.70
N PRO A 184 -9.99 8.96 -17.80
CA PRO A 184 -10.46 9.50 -19.07
C PRO A 184 -9.35 9.47 -20.13
N ASN A 185 -9.73 9.26 -21.40
CA ASN A 185 -8.81 9.11 -22.53
C ASN A 185 -7.77 7.99 -22.36
N SER A 186 -8.18 6.91 -21.70
CA SER A 186 -7.42 5.67 -21.63
C SER A 186 -8.29 4.49 -22.08
N LEU A 187 -7.74 3.68 -22.97
CA LEU A 187 -8.35 2.43 -23.44
C LEU A 187 -7.61 1.25 -22.81
N VAL A 188 -8.29 0.11 -22.69
CA VAL A 188 -7.75 -1.13 -22.12
C VAL A 188 -7.80 -2.21 -23.17
N TYR A 189 -6.64 -2.82 -23.41
CA TYR A 189 -6.43 -3.99 -24.24
C TYR A 189 -5.95 -5.16 -23.36
N SER A 190 -6.52 -6.36 -23.55
CA SER A 190 -6.24 -7.54 -22.73
C SER A 190 -6.00 -8.76 -23.62
N PRO A 191 -4.78 -8.95 -24.16
CA PRO A 191 -4.50 -9.95 -25.19
C PRO A 191 -4.77 -11.40 -24.76
N VAL A 192 -4.64 -11.67 -23.46
CA VAL A 192 -4.76 -13.01 -22.87
C VAL A 192 -6.09 -13.21 -22.14
N GLU A 193 -7.12 -12.39 -22.41
CA GLU A 193 -8.37 -12.37 -21.64
C GLU A 193 -9.08 -13.73 -21.54
N ASP A 194 -8.96 -14.55 -22.57
CA ASP A 194 -9.57 -15.88 -22.66
C ASP A 194 -8.61 -17.03 -22.29
N TRP A 195 -7.36 -16.75 -21.92
CA TRP A 195 -6.38 -17.78 -21.54
C TRP A 195 -6.67 -18.38 -20.16
N THR A 196 -6.42 -19.68 -20.04
CA THR A 196 -6.39 -20.39 -18.76
C THR A 196 -5.04 -20.23 -18.07
N ASN A 197 -4.88 -20.83 -16.88
CA ASN A 197 -3.59 -20.85 -16.19
C ASN A 197 -2.55 -21.67 -16.97
N ASP A 198 -3.00 -22.76 -17.57
CA ASP A 198 -2.14 -23.72 -18.26
C ASP A 198 -1.68 -23.16 -19.59
N ASP A 199 -2.55 -22.44 -20.32
CA ASP A 199 -2.18 -21.75 -21.56
C ASP A 199 -1.04 -20.74 -21.33
N VAL A 200 -1.09 -20.00 -20.22
CA VAL A 200 -0.03 -19.04 -19.85
C VAL A 200 1.30 -19.76 -19.63
N TRP A 201 1.30 -20.83 -18.83
CA TRP A 201 2.54 -21.56 -18.55
C TRP A 201 3.06 -22.33 -19.77
N GLU A 202 2.17 -22.96 -20.54
CA GLU A 202 2.53 -23.62 -21.79
C GLU A 202 3.23 -22.63 -22.72
N PHE A 203 2.68 -21.43 -22.89
CA PHE A 203 3.32 -20.36 -23.66
C PHE A 203 4.70 -19.97 -23.10
N LEU A 204 4.79 -19.67 -21.80
CA LEU A 204 6.05 -19.25 -21.16
C LEU A 204 7.14 -20.33 -21.24
N MET A 205 6.77 -21.61 -21.21
CA MET A 205 7.73 -22.72 -21.29
C MET A 205 8.13 -23.06 -22.73
N GLN A 206 7.25 -22.85 -23.71
CA GLN A 206 7.54 -23.12 -25.12
C GLN A 206 8.25 -21.97 -25.83
N LYS A 207 8.00 -20.72 -25.43
CA LYS A 207 8.58 -19.53 -26.06
C LYS A 207 9.65 -18.91 -25.17
N PRO A 208 10.90 -18.76 -25.67
CA PRO A 208 11.95 -18.13 -24.91
C PRO A 208 11.63 -16.67 -24.65
N ASN A 209 12.06 -16.18 -23.50
CA ASN A 209 11.91 -14.77 -23.15
C ASN A 209 12.76 -13.90 -24.09
N PRO A 210 12.16 -12.97 -24.88
CA PRO A 210 12.88 -12.20 -25.87
C PRO A 210 13.80 -11.11 -25.29
N TRP A 211 13.67 -10.75 -24.00
CA TRP A 211 14.63 -9.88 -23.30
C TRP A 211 15.64 -10.64 -22.44
N GLY A 212 15.69 -11.97 -22.56
CA GLY A 212 16.74 -12.80 -21.96
C GLY A 212 16.57 -13.15 -20.49
N TYR A 213 15.45 -12.78 -19.85
CA TYR A 213 15.17 -13.13 -18.46
C TYR A 213 14.42 -14.47 -18.36
N ASN A 214 15.08 -15.51 -17.85
CA ASN A 214 14.64 -16.90 -18.04
C ASN A 214 13.26 -17.21 -17.44
N ASN A 215 12.33 -17.71 -18.27
CA ASN A 215 10.99 -18.11 -17.82
C ASN A 215 11.04 -19.31 -16.86
N GLN A 216 12.07 -20.15 -16.92
CA GLN A 216 12.24 -21.27 -15.99
C GLN A 216 12.48 -20.78 -14.56
N ASP A 217 13.23 -19.70 -14.38
CA ASP A 217 13.50 -19.11 -13.06
C ASP A 217 12.20 -18.52 -12.46
N LEU A 218 11.34 -17.96 -13.31
CA LEU A 218 9.99 -17.54 -12.92
C LEU A 218 9.19 -18.73 -12.41
N LEU A 219 9.19 -19.85 -13.13
CA LEU A 219 8.51 -21.07 -12.71
C LEU A 219 9.06 -21.59 -11.38
N THR A 220 10.39 -21.62 -11.21
CA THR A 220 11.05 -22.02 -9.96
C THR A 220 10.65 -21.12 -8.78
N MET A 221 10.50 -19.81 -8.99
CA MET A 221 9.99 -18.91 -7.95
C MET A 221 8.53 -19.24 -7.56
N TYR A 222 7.67 -19.60 -8.51
CA TYR A 222 6.30 -20.07 -8.22
C TYR A 222 6.28 -21.44 -7.51
N GLN A 223 7.19 -22.35 -7.86
CA GLN A 223 7.37 -23.64 -7.20
C GLN A 223 7.78 -23.46 -5.73
N GLY A 224 8.82 -22.66 -5.46
CA GLY A 224 9.29 -22.41 -4.10
C GLY A 224 8.26 -21.69 -3.22
N ALA A 225 7.31 -20.97 -3.82
CA ALA A 225 6.21 -20.31 -3.13
C ALA A 225 4.97 -21.19 -2.91
N SER A 226 5.00 -22.44 -3.37
CA SER A 226 3.90 -23.38 -3.24
C SER A 226 4.15 -24.32 -2.05
N GLY A 227 3.11 -24.59 -1.25
CA GLY A 227 3.26 -25.33 0.01
C GLY A 227 3.74 -26.77 -0.14
N ASP A 228 3.51 -27.39 -1.30
CA ASP A 228 3.92 -28.76 -1.59
C ASP A 228 5.31 -28.82 -2.25
N GLY A 229 5.97 -27.68 -2.49
CA GLY A 229 7.28 -27.59 -3.16
C GLY A 229 7.31 -28.05 -4.63
N GLU A 230 6.22 -28.67 -5.11
CA GLU A 230 6.08 -29.19 -6.46
C GLU A 230 5.20 -28.28 -7.33
N CYS A 231 5.53 -28.22 -8.63
CA CYS A 231 4.61 -27.79 -9.67
C CYS A 231 4.36 -28.98 -10.58
N PRO A 232 3.23 -29.69 -10.45
CA PRO A 232 2.79 -30.56 -11.51
C PRO A 232 2.45 -29.64 -12.70
N LEU A 233 3.37 -29.53 -13.66
CA LEU A 233 3.04 -29.13 -15.03
C LEU A 233 2.13 -30.24 -15.54
N VAL A 234 0.83 -30.03 -15.43
CA VAL A 234 -0.12 -31.13 -15.56
C VAL A 234 -0.25 -31.55 -17.01
N VAL A 235 -0.16 -32.85 -17.25
CA VAL A 235 -0.46 -33.50 -18.54
C VAL A 235 -1.93 -33.98 -18.57
N ASP A 236 -2.72 -33.70 -17.51
CA ASP A 236 -4.13 -34.11 -17.33
C ASP A 236 -4.97 -33.03 -16.62
N SER A 237 -6.25 -32.96 -16.96
CA SER A 237 -7.26 -31.99 -16.50
C SER A 237 -7.67 -32.06 -15.01
N THR A 238 -7.12 -33.00 -14.23
CA THR A 238 -7.60 -33.33 -12.88
C THR A 238 -6.69 -32.86 -11.73
N THR A 239 -5.42 -32.54 -12.00
CA THR A 239 -4.49 -32.02 -10.98
C THR A 239 -4.51 -30.49 -11.00
N PRO A 240 -4.56 -29.79 -9.85
CA PRO A 240 -4.44 -28.33 -9.82
C PRO A 240 -3.05 -27.88 -10.31
N SER A 241 -3.00 -26.99 -11.31
CA SER A 241 -1.73 -26.47 -11.82
C SER A 241 -1.12 -25.39 -10.92
N CYS A 242 0.22 -25.31 -10.92
CA CYS A 242 0.93 -24.27 -10.18
C CYS A 242 0.67 -22.88 -10.79
N GLY A 243 0.56 -21.84 -9.97
CA GLY A 243 0.21 -20.49 -10.42
C GLY A 243 -0.92 -19.82 -9.62
N SER A 244 -1.46 -20.51 -8.60
CA SER A 244 -2.34 -19.93 -7.59
C SER A 244 -1.60 -19.09 -6.55
N SER A 245 -0.29 -19.33 -6.36
CA SER A 245 0.57 -18.56 -5.47
C SER A 245 0.59 -17.09 -5.91
N ARG A 246 0.09 -16.22 -5.04
CA ARG A 246 0.02 -14.78 -5.29
C ARG A 246 1.14 -14.09 -4.53
N PHE A 247 2.04 -13.48 -5.28
CA PHE A 247 3.05 -12.59 -4.74
C PHE A 247 2.43 -11.23 -4.43
N GLY A 248 2.82 -10.66 -3.30
CA GLY A 248 2.38 -9.33 -2.91
C GLY A 248 3.30 -8.74 -1.84
N CYS A 249 2.80 -7.68 -1.21
CA CYS A 249 3.50 -7.02 -0.13
C CYS A 249 3.71 -7.96 1.06
N TRP A 250 4.95 -8.06 1.56
CA TRP A 250 5.24 -8.89 2.73
C TRP A 250 4.57 -8.36 4.00
N THR A 251 4.10 -7.11 4.01
CA THR A 251 3.34 -6.50 5.11
C THR A 251 1.82 -6.72 5.03
N CYS A 252 1.33 -7.57 4.10
CA CYS A 252 -0.10 -7.68 3.81
C CYS A 252 -0.91 -8.37 4.92
N THR A 253 -1.88 -7.63 5.47
CA THR A 253 -2.83 -8.05 6.52
C THR A 253 -4.25 -8.28 5.99
N LEU A 254 -4.43 -8.40 4.67
CA LEU A 254 -5.73 -8.75 4.05
C LEU A 254 -5.97 -10.26 3.95
N VAL A 255 -4.90 -11.04 4.11
CA VAL A 255 -4.92 -12.50 4.26
C VAL A 255 -4.57 -12.82 5.70
N GLU A 256 -4.95 -13.99 6.21
CA GLU A 256 -4.62 -14.40 7.58
C GLU A 256 -3.15 -14.80 7.72
N GLN A 257 -2.57 -15.39 6.67
CA GLN A 257 -1.19 -15.87 6.64
C GLN A 257 -0.58 -15.63 5.26
N ASP A 258 0.70 -15.23 5.23
CA ASP A 258 1.47 -15.20 3.99
C ASP A 258 2.02 -16.59 3.68
N LYS A 259 1.17 -17.43 3.08
CA LYS A 259 1.54 -18.79 2.68
C LYS A 259 2.69 -18.82 1.69
N SER A 260 2.81 -17.81 0.84
CA SER A 260 3.87 -17.74 -0.18
C SER A 260 5.22 -17.54 0.48
N MET A 261 5.34 -16.57 1.40
CA MET A 261 6.58 -16.31 2.12
C MET A 261 6.92 -17.46 3.07
N SER A 262 5.93 -18.04 3.76
CA SER A 262 6.15 -19.23 4.60
C SER A 262 6.64 -20.43 3.79
N ALA A 263 6.06 -20.69 2.62
CA ALA A 263 6.51 -21.77 1.73
C ALA A 263 7.93 -21.51 1.20
N MET A 264 8.26 -20.26 0.81
CA MET A 264 9.61 -19.92 0.36
C MET A 264 10.67 -20.21 1.42
N ILE A 265 10.40 -19.92 2.69
CA ILE A 265 11.31 -20.19 3.81
C ILE A 265 11.40 -21.69 4.07
N GLN A 266 10.27 -22.41 4.04
CA GLN A 266 10.25 -23.86 4.30
C GLN A 266 10.94 -24.68 3.20
N ASN A 267 10.81 -24.25 1.95
CA ASN A 267 11.34 -24.95 0.79
C ASN A 267 12.83 -24.63 0.53
N ASP A 268 13.39 -23.60 1.17
CA ASP A 268 14.75 -23.12 0.92
C ASP A 268 15.37 -22.49 2.18
N GLU A 269 16.31 -23.21 2.80
CA GLU A 269 17.03 -22.75 3.99
C GLU A 269 17.79 -21.44 3.77
N GLU A 270 18.23 -21.13 2.54
CA GLU A 270 18.88 -19.85 2.23
C GLU A 270 17.93 -18.66 2.36
N LYS A 271 16.62 -18.90 2.49
CA LYS A 271 15.60 -17.87 2.69
C LYS A 271 15.18 -17.68 4.14
N GLU A 272 15.82 -18.35 5.11
CA GLU A 272 15.58 -18.15 6.54
C GLU A 272 15.74 -16.69 6.99
N TRP A 273 16.54 -15.90 6.27
CA TRP A 273 16.69 -14.48 6.56
C TRP A 273 15.36 -13.70 6.44
N MET A 274 14.32 -14.25 5.80
CA MET A 274 12.99 -13.64 5.70
C MET A 274 12.14 -13.83 6.96
N LEU A 275 12.57 -14.65 7.93
CA LEU A 275 11.82 -14.92 9.17
C LEU A 275 11.42 -13.65 9.94
N PRO A 276 12.31 -12.64 10.15
CA PRO A 276 11.91 -11.40 10.81
C PRO A 276 10.80 -10.64 10.07
N LEU A 277 10.75 -10.73 8.74
CA LEU A 277 9.67 -10.11 7.95
C LEU A 277 8.34 -10.81 8.19
N LEU A 278 8.35 -12.14 8.25
CA LEU A 278 7.18 -12.94 8.56
C LEU A 278 6.67 -12.65 9.99
N ASP A 279 7.57 -12.54 10.96
CA ASP A 279 7.24 -12.21 12.34
C ASP A 279 6.64 -10.81 12.46
N LEU A 280 7.27 -9.80 11.83
CA LEU A 280 6.73 -8.43 11.78
C LEU A 280 5.34 -8.39 11.11
N ARG A 281 5.18 -9.09 9.98
CA ARG A 281 3.89 -9.20 9.30
C ARG A 281 2.83 -9.83 10.21
N ASN A 282 3.18 -10.90 10.91
CA ASN A 282 2.26 -11.59 11.80
C ASN A 282 1.89 -10.71 12.98
N LYS A 283 2.85 -9.95 13.54
CA LYS A 283 2.55 -8.94 14.54
C LYS A 283 1.66 -7.82 13.98
N LEU A 284 1.83 -7.37 12.74
CA LEU A 284 0.97 -6.35 12.10
C LEU A 284 -0.47 -6.84 11.92
N ASP A 285 -0.66 -8.12 11.60
CA ASP A 285 -1.99 -8.73 11.49
C ASP A 285 -2.62 -9.01 12.86
N ALA A 286 -1.80 -9.55 13.77
CA ALA A 286 -2.15 -10.02 15.09
C ALA A 286 -1.73 -9.13 16.28
N PRO A 287 -1.71 -7.78 16.25
CA PRO A 287 -1.17 -7.02 17.38
C PRO A 287 -1.99 -7.15 18.67
N PHE A 288 -3.01 -8.01 18.71
CA PHE A 288 -3.88 -8.22 19.84
C PHE A 288 -4.14 -9.70 20.15
N GLY A 289 -3.49 -10.65 19.49
CA GLY A 289 -3.65 -12.07 19.85
C GLY A 289 -5.03 -12.65 19.56
N HIS A 290 -5.30 -13.81 20.13
CA HIS A 290 -6.45 -14.65 19.83
C HIS A 290 -7.52 -14.46 20.91
N TYR A 291 -8.78 -14.30 20.49
CA TYR A 291 -9.88 -14.42 21.44
C TYR A 291 -9.82 -15.80 22.10
N GLN A 292 -9.85 -15.83 23.43
CA GLN A 292 -10.02 -17.07 24.18
C GLN A 292 -11.50 -17.33 24.41
N GLU A 293 -11.90 -18.60 24.51
CA GLU A 293 -13.26 -18.96 24.86
C GLU A 293 -13.58 -18.42 26.27
N GLY A 294 -14.52 -17.46 26.37
CA GLY A 294 -14.82 -16.75 27.61
C GLY A 294 -14.24 -15.33 27.73
N ASP A 295 -13.63 -14.79 26.67
CA ASP A 295 -13.12 -13.39 26.65
C ASP A 295 -14.27 -12.37 26.87
N PRO A 296 -14.17 -11.47 27.87
CA PRO A 296 -15.21 -10.48 28.18
C PRO A 296 -15.50 -9.48 27.04
N ASP A 297 -14.59 -9.33 26.08
CA ASP A 297 -14.79 -8.46 24.91
C ASP A 297 -15.54 -9.13 23.74
N LEU A 298 -15.91 -10.41 23.86
CA LEU A 298 -16.71 -11.13 22.86
C LEU A 298 -18.22 -10.87 23.07
N PRO A 299 -18.95 -10.31 22.08
CA PRO A 299 -20.40 -10.22 22.18
C PRO A 299 -21.03 -11.62 22.26
N PRO A 300 -21.96 -11.87 23.20
CA PRO A 300 -22.61 -13.17 23.34
C PRO A 300 -23.28 -13.59 22.03
N GLY A 301 -22.95 -14.78 21.53
CA GLY A 301 -23.59 -15.37 20.34
C GLY A 301 -23.11 -14.87 18.97
N ARG A 302 -22.03 -14.07 18.88
CA ARG A 302 -21.39 -13.71 17.59
C ARG A 302 -19.93 -14.17 17.55
N LYS A 303 -19.53 -14.82 16.45
CA LYS A 303 -18.10 -14.98 16.11
C LYS A 303 -17.53 -13.60 15.79
N ALA A 304 -16.73 -13.02 16.68
CA ALA A 304 -15.92 -11.86 16.32
C ALA A 304 -14.88 -12.29 15.28
N PRO A 305 -14.57 -11.47 14.26
CA PRO A 305 -13.46 -11.78 13.36
C PRO A 305 -12.17 -11.83 14.18
N PHE A 306 -11.47 -12.94 14.05
CA PHE A 306 -10.12 -13.17 14.54
C PHE A 306 -9.15 -12.34 13.68
N PRO A 307 -8.12 -11.66 14.22
CA PRO A 307 -7.65 -11.55 15.62
C PRO A 307 -8.27 -10.40 16.45
N ARG A 308 -7.88 -10.26 17.73
CA ARG A 308 -8.43 -9.29 18.73
C ARG A 308 -8.34 -7.82 18.23
N PRO A 309 -9.19 -6.91 18.71
CA PRO A 309 -9.28 -5.55 18.17
C PRO A 309 -8.08 -4.71 18.58
N ASP A 310 -7.63 -3.85 17.67
CA ASP A 310 -6.49 -2.95 17.85
C ASP A 310 -6.70 -1.74 18.74
N LYS A 311 -7.76 -1.79 19.52
CA LYS A 311 -8.24 -0.70 20.36
C LYS A 311 -7.23 -0.29 21.44
N PRO A 312 -6.59 -1.20 22.21
CA PRO A 312 -5.67 -0.78 23.27
C PRO A 312 -4.44 -0.03 22.75
N ALA A 313 -4.01 -0.33 21.51
CA ALA A 313 -2.86 0.33 20.90
C ALA A 313 -3.20 1.64 20.20
N ARG A 314 -4.48 2.00 20.13
CA ARG A 314 -4.95 3.13 19.33
C ARG A 314 -5.65 4.15 20.21
N ASP A 315 -5.37 5.41 19.93
CA ASP A 315 -6.08 6.52 20.54
C ASP A 315 -7.58 6.38 20.25
N PHE A 316 -8.43 6.54 21.26
CA PHE A 316 -9.88 6.49 21.06
C PHE A 316 -10.41 7.68 20.25
N ARG A 317 -9.60 8.75 20.12
CA ARG A 317 -9.87 9.94 19.32
C ARG A 317 -9.33 9.75 17.90
N ARG A 318 -10.00 10.36 16.92
CA ARG A 318 -9.44 10.55 15.58
C ARG A 318 -8.25 11.52 15.65
N MET A 319 -7.46 11.61 14.57
CA MET A 319 -6.31 12.54 14.49
C MET A 319 -6.65 14.01 14.79
N ASN A 320 -7.90 14.42 14.56
CA ASN A 320 -8.39 15.76 14.87
C ASN A 320 -9.01 15.89 16.26
N GLY A 321 -8.81 14.91 17.16
CA GLY A 321 -9.36 14.87 18.52
C GLY A 321 -10.80 14.40 18.61
N LYS A 322 -11.54 14.32 17.49
CA LYS A 322 -12.96 13.95 17.52
C LYS A 322 -13.14 12.49 17.89
N VAL A 323 -14.07 12.23 18.79
CA VAL A 323 -14.60 10.88 19.04
C VAL A 323 -15.77 10.62 18.10
N MET A 324 -15.67 9.57 17.29
CA MET A 324 -16.76 9.10 16.45
C MET A 324 -17.32 7.81 17.03
N LEU A 325 -18.65 7.70 17.10
CA LEU A 325 -19.33 6.52 17.63
C LEU A 325 -19.71 5.56 16.50
N PHE A 326 -19.58 4.27 16.76
CA PHE A 326 -20.16 3.21 15.95
C PHE A 326 -20.78 2.16 16.87
N ASN A 327 -22.08 1.91 16.70
CA ASN A 327 -22.92 1.26 17.71
C ASN A 327 -22.76 2.00 19.06
N ASP A 328 -22.23 1.33 20.08
CA ASP A 328 -22.09 1.83 21.46
C ASP A 328 -20.64 2.15 21.87
N GLY A 329 -19.69 2.17 20.92
CA GLY A 329 -18.27 2.38 21.20
C GLY A 329 -17.58 3.40 20.31
N ALA A 330 -16.46 3.95 20.78
CA ALA A 330 -15.61 4.83 19.99
C ALA A 330 -14.94 4.07 18.83
N ILE A 331 -14.92 4.72 17.66
CA ILE A 331 -14.04 4.33 16.56
C ILE A 331 -12.68 4.96 16.83
N HIS A 332 -11.72 4.14 17.27
CA HIS A 332 -10.37 4.59 17.58
C HIS A 332 -9.72 5.28 16.35
N GLY A 333 -8.79 6.18 16.57
CA GLY A 333 -7.96 6.80 15.55
C GLY A 333 -6.59 6.12 15.43
N PRO A 334 -5.50 6.88 15.45
CA PRO A 334 -4.16 6.36 15.14
C PRO A 334 -3.55 5.52 16.26
N TYR A 335 -2.50 4.77 15.95
CA TYR A 335 -1.62 4.15 16.94
C TYR A 335 -1.03 5.20 17.90
N LEU A 336 -0.98 4.82 19.18
CA LEU A 336 -0.32 5.58 20.24
C LEU A 336 1.18 5.71 19.95
N GLN A 337 1.82 6.68 20.61
CA GLN A 337 3.25 6.96 20.43
C GLN A 337 4.13 5.75 20.71
N SER A 338 3.98 5.13 21.88
CA SER A 338 4.76 3.95 22.28
C SER A 338 4.71 2.82 21.25
N TYR A 339 3.54 2.59 20.65
CA TYR A 339 3.38 1.58 19.60
C TYR A 339 4.08 1.95 18.30
N ARG A 340 4.05 3.23 17.89
CA ARG A 340 4.76 3.69 16.69
C ARG A 340 6.27 3.60 16.88
N GLU A 341 6.77 3.92 18.07
CA GLU A 341 8.18 3.79 18.43
C GLU A 341 8.63 2.33 18.43
N GLU A 342 7.83 1.44 19.02
CA GLU A 342 8.12 0.00 19.01
C GLU A 342 8.12 -0.57 17.58
N TRP A 343 7.16 -0.19 16.74
CA TRP A 343 7.16 -0.62 15.33
C TRP A 343 8.41 -0.18 14.59
N LEU A 344 8.85 1.06 14.81
CA LEU A 344 10.07 1.56 14.19
C LEU A 344 11.30 0.78 14.66
N LYS A 345 11.39 0.54 15.97
CA LYS A 345 12.47 -0.21 16.59
C LYS A 345 12.53 -1.64 16.04
N GLU A 346 11.43 -2.37 16.05
CA GLU A 346 11.38 -3.75 15.54
C GLU A 346 11.71 -3.81 14.04
N LEU A 347 11.24 -2.84 13.25
CA LEU A 347 11.55 -2.76 11.82
C LEU A 347 13.04 -2.54 11.56
N LEU A 348 13.67 -1.64 12.30
CA LEU A 348 15.10 -1.36 12.20
C LEU A 348 15.93 -2.54 12.70
N GLN A 349 15.51 -3.20 13.79
CA GLN A 349 16.16 -4.42 14.28
C GLN A 349 16.08 -5.56 13.27
N ALA A 350 14.92 -5.75 12.63
CA ALA A 350 14.77 -6.72 11.54
C ALA A 350 15.69 -6.38 10.37
N GLN A 351 15.75 -5.11 9.96
CA GLN A 351 16.68 -4.67 8.92
C GLN A 351 18.14 -4.98 9.31
N THR A 352 18.58 -4.55 10.49
CA THR A 352 19.95 -4.79 11.00
C THR A 352 20.28 -6.28 11.03
N TRP A 353 19.35 -7.10 11.53
CA TRP A 353 19.54 -8.55 11.59
C TRP A 353 19.68 -9.16 10.19
N ILE A 354 18.83 -8.78 9.24
CA ILE A 354 18.90 -9.29 7.86
C ILE A 354 20.22 -8.89 7.22
N ARG A 355 20.66 -7.63 7.38
CA ARG A 355 21.96 -7.18 6.84
C ARG A 355 23.15 -7.96 7.37
N ALA A 356 23.06 -8.50 8.59
CA ALA A 356 24.12 -9.30 9.21
C ALA A 356 24.09 -10.79 8.84
N HIS A 357 22.93 -11.36 8.52
CA HIS A 357 22.75 -12.81 8.36
C HIS A 357 22.35 -13.26 6.95
N ALA A 358 21.87 -12.34 6.11
CA ALA A 358 21.44 -12.69 4.77
C ALA A 358 22.64 -12.89 3.82
N PRO A 359 22.44 -13.62 2.69
CA PRO A 359 23.43 -13.73 1.63
C PRO A 359 23.89 -12.36 1.10
N GLU A 360 25.11 -12.28 0.56
CA GLU A 360 25.74 -11.02 0.11
C GLU A 360 24.84 -10.14 -0.77
N HIS A 361 24.05 -10.76 -1.65
CA HIS A 361 23.13 -10.06 -2.55
C HIS A 361 21.93 -9.40 -1.84
N VAL A 362 21.67 -9.71 -0.56
CA VAL A 362 20.57 -9.16 0.27
C VAL A 362 21.09 -8.27 1.41
N GLN A 363 22.39 -8.29 1.72
CA GLN A 363 22.95 -7.57 2.87
C GLN A 363 22.77 -6.04 2.82
N ASN A 364 22.43 -5.48 1.67
CA ASN A 364 22.15 -4.05 1.50
C ASN A 364 20.65 -3.72 1.50
N ILE A 365 19.79 -4.62 1.96
CA ILE A 365 18.34 -4.40 1.99
C ILE A 365 17.98 -3.14 2.80
N GLU A 366 17.01 -2.38 2.29
CA GLU A 366 16.37 -1.26 2.97
C GLU A 366 14.89 -1.59 3.15
N LEU A 367 14.50 -1.97 4.36
CA LEU A 367 13.09 -2.15 4.73
C LEU A 367 12.39 -0.81 4.97
N ILE A 368 13.17 0.19 5.37
CA ILE A 368 12.76 1.59 5.51
C ILE A 368 13.90 2.48 5.06
N THR A 369 13.57 3.44 4.19
CA THR A 369 14.55 4.36 3.61
C THR A 369 14.85 5.53 4.56
N LEU A 370 15.99 6.19 4.36
CA LEU A 370 16.34 7.39 5.14
C LEU A 370 15.33 8.54 4.93
N ASP A 371 14.83 8.71 3.71
CA ASP A 371 13.79 9.71 3.41
C ASP A 371 12.48 9.44 4.17
N GLU A 372 12.09 8.16 4.31
CA GLU A 372 10.95 7.78 5.15
C GLU A 372 11.21 8.07 6.62
N LEU A 373 12.42 7.78 7.14
CA LEU A 373 12.79 8.10 8.52
C LEU A 373 12.73 9.61 8.79
N HIS A 374 13.22 10.43 7.86
CA HIS A 374 13.13 11.89 7.98
C HIS A 374 11.69 12.39 7.98
N GLU A 375 10.82 11.87 7.10
CA GLU A 375 9.41 12.26 7.09
C GLU A 375 8.68 11.77 8.35
N ILE A 376 8.98 10.57 8.85
CA ILE A 376 8.44 10.06 10.12
C ILE A 376 8.85 10.99 11.27
N ARG A 377 10.15 11.33 11.38
CA ARG A 377 10.67 12.26 12.40
C ARG A 377 9.95 13.61 12.32
N ARG A 378 9.78 14.16 11.10
CA ARG A 378 9.03 15.40 10.87
C ARG A 378 7.59 15.30 11.36
N ILE A 379 6.88 14.22 11.01
CA ILE A 379 5.48 14.03 11.44
C ILE A 379 5.39 13.97 12.96
N TRP A 380 6.26 13.20 13.62
CA TRP A 380 6.25 13.05 15.08
C TRP A 380 6.48 14.40 15.77
N VAL A 381 7.54 15.10 15.39
CA VAL A 381 7.91 16.37 16.04
C VAL A 381 6.93 17.50 15.70
N PHE A 382 6.60 17.71 14.42
CA PHE A 382 5.88 18.91 13.99
C PHE A 382 4.36 18.76 13.88
N ASP A 383 3.87 17.58 13.52
CA ASP A 383 2.43 17.35 13.36
C ASP A 383 1.79 16.74 14.62
N LYS A 384 2.56 15.93 15.36
CA LYS A 384 2.09 15.27 16.59
C LYS A 384 2.64 15.88 17.88
N HIS A 385 3.56 16.84 17.77
CA HIS A 385 4.13 17.58 18.90
C HIS A 385 4.94 16.70 19.86
N GLU A 386 5.57 15.64 19.35
CA GLU A 386 6.51 14.77 20.07
C GLU A 386 7.91 15.43 20.09
N VAL A 387 8.03 16.49 20.89
CA VAL A 387 9.22 17.35 20.95
C VAL A 387 10.46 16.66 21.55
N GLU A 388 10.27 15.52 22.21
CA GLU A 388 11.36 14.66 22.70
C GLU A 388 12.22 14.10 21.56
N ASP A 389 11.70 14.06 20.32
CA ASP A 389 12.41 13.62 19.12
C ASP A 389 13.10 12.26 19.32
N SER A 390 12.30 11.22 19.61
CA SER A 390 12.79 9.89 19.99
C SER A 390 13.44 9.08 18.85
N LEU A 391 13.17 9.43 17.59
CA LEU A 391 13.60 8.64 16.42
C LEU A 391 15.12 8.46 16.30
N PRO A 392 15.96 9.51 16.46
CA PRO A 392 17.42 9.35 16.44
C PRO A 392 17.94 8.34 17.46
N GLN A 393 17.39 8.34 18.67
CA GLN A 393 17.76 7.39 19.72
C GLN A 393 17.33 5.96 19.35
N ILE A 394 16.08 5.78 18.89
CA ILE A 394 15.57 4.48 18.43
C ILE A 394 16.45 3.91 17.30
N TYR A 395 16.86 4.77 16.37
CA TYR A 395 17.73 4.38 15.27
C TYR A 395 19.09 3.91 15.79
N GLN A 396 19.71 4.66 16.70
CA GLN A 396 21.00 4.29 17.28
C GLN A 396 20.92 2.99 18.08
N ASP A 397 19.86 2.81 18.87
CA ASP A 397 19.66 1.59 19.67
C ASP A 397 19.43 0.34 18.80
N ALA A 398 18.73 0.49 17.67
CA ALA A 398 18.38 -0.62 16.80
C ALA A 398 19.47 -0.97 15.76
N THR A 399 20.28 0.01 15.35
CA THR A 399 21.29 -0.16 14.28
C THR A 399 22.73 -0.13 14.80
N GLY A 400 22.97 0.44 15.98
CA GLY A 400 24.31 0.71 16.51
C GLY A 400 24.98 1.95 15.90
N GLU A 401 24.38 2.56 14.88
CA GLU A 401 24.91 3.71 14.15
C GLU A 401 24.16 4.99 14.53
N PRO A 402 24.82 6.16 14.61
CA PRO A 402 24.12 7.42 14.83
C PRO A 402 23.16 7.72 13.66
N PHE A 403 21.98 8.25 13.98
CA PHE A 403 21.03 8.66 12.95
C PHE A 403 21.66 9.72 12.02
N PRO A 404 21.71 9.51 10.70
CA PRO A 404 22.40 10.39 9.76
C PRO A 404 21.54 11.64 9.43
N GLY A 405 21.16 12.40 10.45
CA GLY A 405 20.36 13.60 10.33
C GLY A 405 20.81 14.69 11.30
N GLY A 406 20.80 15.94 10.83
CA GLY A 406 21.03 17.09 11.69
C GLY A 406 19.94 17.28 12.77
N PRO A 407 20.17 18.16 13.74
CA PRO A 407 19.11 18.60 14.65
C PRO A 407 17.98 19.24 13.84
N LEU A 408 16.72 18.90 14.17
CA LEU A 408 15.55 19.39 13.44
C LEU A 408 15.34 20.90 13.62
N ASP A 409 15.72 21.47 14.76
CA ASP A 409 15.73 22.91 15.01
C ASP A 409 16.45 23.28 16.32
N GLU A 410 17.05 24.47 16.41
CA GLU A 410 17.36 25.12 17.70
C GLU A 410 16.06 25.48 18.46
N GLN A 411 14.90 25.40 17.80
CA GLN A 411 13.57 25.58 18.37
C GLN A 411 13.06 24.41 19.22
N LEU A 412 13.87 23.37 19.50
CA LEU A 412 13.54 22.26 20.42
C LEU A 412 14.27 22.37 21.79
N VAL A 413 14.40 23.57 22.36
CA VAL A 413 14.97 23.82 23.73
C VAL A 413 14.24 23.05 24.86
N MET A 414 13.07 22.45 24.62
CA MET A 414 12.47 21.51 25.59
C MET A 414 12.75 20.12 25.04
N GLY A 415 13.73 19.45 25.64
CA GLY A 415 14.16 18.12 25.25
C GLY A 415 13.44 17.04 26.05
N SER A 416 14.05 15.85 26.08
CA SER A 416 13.58 14.71 26.86
C SER A 416 13.38 15.04 28.34
N ASP A 417 14.31 15.79 28.93
CA ASP A 417 14.34 16.03 30.37
C ASP A 417 13.13 16.87 30.84
N GLU A 418 12.76 17.91 30.09
CA GLU A 418 11.56 18.69 30.39
C GLU A 418 10.27 17.88 30.19
N MET A 419 10.24 17.01 29.17
CA MET A 419 9.09 16.14 28.92
C MET A 419 8.93 15.08 30.03
N ASP A 420 10.03 14.56 30.56
CA ASP A 420 10.02 13.62 31.69
C ASP A 420 9.49 14.29 32.96
N VAL A 421 9.88 15.53 33.23
CA VAL A 421 9.32 16.32 34.35
C VAL A 421 7.82 16.55 34.14
N LEU A 422 7.40 16.93 32.93
CA LEU A 422 5.98 17.13 32.63
C LEU A 422 5.19 15.83 32.86
N LYS A 423 5.73 14.69 32.42
CA LYS A 423 5.12 13.37 32.61
C LYS A 423 4.99 12.99 34.09
N GLN A 424 6.00 13.30 34.90
CA GLN A 424 5.96 13.10 36.35
C GLN A 424 4.88 13.96 37.02
N VAL A 425 4.72 15.22 36.60
CA VAL A 425 3.71 16.14 37.14
C VAL A 425 2.29 15.70 36.79
N CYS A 426 2.10 15.07 35.62
CA CYS A 426 0.80 14.56 35.18
C CYS A 426 0.39 13.23 35.85
N ASP A 427 1.26 12.57 36.62
CA ASP A 427 0.96 11.36 37.42
C ASP A 427 0.17 10.26 36.67
N GLY A 428 0.58 9.96 35.43
CA GLY A 428 -0.06 8.92 34.60
C GLY A 428 -1.29 9.38 33.82
N ASP A 429 -1.69 10.64 33.90
CA ASP A 429 -2.68 11.24 33.01
C ASP A 429 -2.06 11.57 31.63
N ASP A 430 -2.04 10.57 30.76
CA ASP A 430 -1.51 10.69 29.40
C ASP A 430 -2.29 11.71 28.55
N LEU A 431 -3.58 11.93 28.81
CA LEU A 431 -4.39 12.87 28.03
C LEU A 431 -3.98 14.30 28.33
N HIS A 432 -3.85 14.63 29.61
CA HIS A 432 -3.39 15.93 30.07
C HIS A 432 -1.93 16.17 29.71
N TYR A 433 -1.06 15.16 29.86
CA TYR A 433 0.34 15.22 29.39
C TYR A 433 0.41 15.61 27.91
N ASN A 434 -0.31 14.89 27.05
CA ASN A 434 -0.31 15.14 25.61
C ASN A 434 -0.86 16.53 25.27
N MET A 435 -1.93 16.96 25.96
CA MET A 435 -2.52 18.29 25.75
C MET A 435 -1.54 19.41 26.12
N VAL A 436 -0.90 19.34 27.29
CA VAL A 436 0.06 20.35 27.74
C VAL A 436 1.29 20.37 26.83
N ARG A 437 1.78 19.19 26.43
CA ARG A 437 2.86 19.07 25.45
C ARG A 437 2.51 19.77 24.14
N GLU A 438 1.32 19.52 23.58
CA GLU A 438 0.86 20.19 22.36
C GLU A 438 0.74 21.71 22.55
N LEU A 439 0.21 22.17 23.68
CA LEU A 439 0.10 23.61 23.99
C LEU A 439 1.46 24.30 24.05
N LEU A 440 2.45 23.68 24.72
CA LEU A 440 3.82 24.20 24.81
C LEU A 440 4.47 24.27 23.42
N ALA A 441 4.30 23.22 22.60
CA ALA A 441 4.82 23.19 21.24
C ALA A 441 4.17 24.27 20.34
N VAL A 442 2.86 24.46 20.46
CA VAL A 442 2.12 25.48 19.71
C VAL A 442 2.54 26.90 20.12
N GLU A 443 2.57 27.24 21.40
CA GLU A 443 3.01 28.57 21.88
C GLU A 443 4.37 28.92 21.29
N ARG A 444 5.28 27.95 21.37
CA ARG A 444 6.65 28.13 20.96
C ARG A 444 6.81 28.34 19.46
N LYS A 445 6.10 27.55 18.64
CA LYS A 445 6.07 27.72 17.19
C LYS A 445 5.65 29.14 16.80
N TYR A 446 4.64 29.70 17.47
CA TYR A 446 4.21 31.07 17.20
C TYR A 446 5.12 32.13 17.82
N ARG A 447 5.90 31.80 18.86
CA ARG A 447 6.86 32.71 19.47
C ARG A 447 7.98 33.11 18.50
N THR A 448 8.37 32.22 17.60
CA THR A 448 9.43 32.45 16.58
C THR A 448 8.91 33.11 15.30
N MET A 449 7.58 33.14 15.11
CA MET A 449 6.96 33.76 13.94
C MET A 449 6.86 35.30 14.07
N ALA A 450 7.15 36.01 12.99
CA ALA A 450 7.01 37.48 12.93
C ALA A 450 5.57 37.97 13.13
N ARG A 451 4.56 37.13 12.85
CA ARG A 451 3.14 37.40 13.10
C ARG A 451 2.50 36.20 13.78
N ARG A 452 1.76 36.44 14.86
CA ARG A 452 1.09 35.41 15.68
C ARG A 452 -0.39 35.18 15.31
N SER A 453 -0.79 35.56 14.10
CA SER A 453 -2.15 35.31 13.62
C SER A 453 -2.41 33.80 13.56
N GLY A 454 -3.47 33.33 14.22
CA GLY A 454 -3.83 31.90 14.29
C GLY A 454 -3.41 31.18 15.58
N LEU A 455 -2.62 31.82 16.46
CA LEU A 455 -2.19 31.23 17.73
C LEU A 455 -3.37 30.76 18.59
N PHE A 456 -4.33 31.65 18.87
CA PHE A 456 -5.49 31.30 19.70
C PHE A 456 -6.32 30.15 19.12
N GLN A 457 -6.48 30.11 17.80
CA GLN A 457 -7.18 29.02 17.12
C GLN A 457 -6.42 27.69 17.26
N ALA A 458 -5.10 27.70 17.17
CA ALA A 458 -4.27 26.50 17.36
C ALA A 458 -4.30 26.01 18.82
N LEU A 459 -4.22 26.92 19.80
CA LEU A 459 -4.36 26.58 21.23
C LEU A 459 -5.75 26.01 21.54
N GLU A 460 -6.81 26.62 20.99
CA GLU A 460 -8.17 26.11 21.14
C GLU A 460 -8.30 24.69 20.56
N GLN A 461 -7.71 24.43 19.40
CA GLN A 461 -7.69 23.08 18.80
C GLN A 461 -6.97 22.06 19.69
N ALA A 462 -5.83 22.43 20.29
CA ALA A 462 -5.11 21.56 21.21
C ALA A 462 -5.96 21.18 22.42
N VAL A 463 -6.61 22.18 23.06
CA VAL A 463 -7.54 21.93 24.16
C VAL A 463 -8.72 21.06 23.71
N GLN A 464 -9.33 21.36 22.56
CA GLN A 464 -10.44 20.57 22.00
C GLN A 464 -10.08 19.12 21.69
N LYS A 465 -8.80 18.80 21.47
CA LYS A 465 -8.35 17.40 21.33
C LYS A 465 -8.17 16.73 22.70
N GLY A 466 -7.70 17.48 23.69
CA GLY A 466 -7.20 16.96 24.97
C GLY A 466 -8.11 17.08 26.18
N TYR A 467 -9.25 17.77 26.09
CA TYR A 467 -10.09 18.11 27.26
C TYR A 467 -10.83 16.95 27.94
N TYR A 468 -10.66 15.71 27.47
CA TYR A 468 -11.34 14.55 28.02
C TYR A 468 -10.61 14.02 29.25
N ASP A 469 -11.34 13.56 30.26
CA ASP A 469 -10.73 12.94 31.44
C ASP A 469 -10.25 11.51 31.15
N ASN A 470 -11.00 10.76 30.33
CA ASN A 470 -10.68 9.40 29.90
C ASN A 470 -11.56 8.96 28.72
N HIS A 471 -11.43 7.69 28.30
CA HIS A 471 -12.23 7.10 27.24
C HIS A 471 -13.74 7.14 27.51
N GLU A 472 -14.17 6.86 28.74
CA GLU A 472 -15.60 6.81 29.12
C GLU A 472 -16.23 8.20 29.03
N ASP A 473 -15.58 9.21 29.60
CA ASP A 473 -16.00 10.62 29.49
C ASP A 473 -16.11 11.05 28.02
N ALA A 474 -15.12 10.70 27.20
CA ALA A 474 -15.12 11.07 25.78
C ALA A 474 -16.27 10.41 24.99
N VAL A 475 -16.61 9.16 25.30
CA VAL A 475 -17.76 8.45 24.72
C VAL A 475 -19.08 9.04 25.21
N GLU A 476 -19.21 9.35 26.50
CA GLU A 476 -20.40 9.98 27.06
C GLU A 476 -20.64 11.36 26.42
N PHE A 477 -19.60 12.18 26.31
CA PHE A 477 -19.65 13.48 25.66
C PHE A 477 -20.10 13.36 24.19
N ALA A 478 -19.51 12.43 23.44
CA ALA A 478 -19.88 12.19 22.05
C ALA A 478 -21.33 11.72 21.91
N THR A 479 -21.81 10.89 22.84
CA THR A 479 -23.18 10.37 22.86
C THR A 479 -24.18 11.48 23.16
N ARG A 480 -23.90 12.31 24.18
CA ARG A 480 -24.69 13.50 24.51
C ARG A 480 -24.78 14.46 23.33
N LYS A 481 -23.66 14.73 22.67
CA LYS A 481 -23.59 15.59 21.48
C LYS A 481 -24.38 15.02 20.29
N LYS A 482 -24.36 13.70 20.09
CA LYS A 482 -25.17 13.03 19.06
C LYS A 482 -26.65 13.20 19.36
N LYS A 483 -27.08 12.90 20.59
CA LYS A 483 -28.46 13.06 21.03
C LYS A 483 -28.97 14.49 20.82
N TRP A 484 -28.19 15.50 21.23
CA TRP A 484 -28.56 16.90 20.99
C TRP A 484 -28.71 17.25 19.51
N ARG A 485 -27.89 16.67 18.62
CA ARG A 485 -28.02 16.90 17.16
C ARG A 485 -29.27 16.23 16.59
N ASP A 486 -29.58 15.03 17.06
CA ASP A 486 -30.76 14.29 16.64
C ASP A 486 -32.03 15.02 17.12
N ASP A 487 -32.05 15.49 18.38
CA ASP A 487 -33.13 16.31 18.95
C ASP A 487 -33.34 17.62 18.18
N ILE A 488 -32.26 18.30 17.75
CA ILE A 488 -32.36 19.53 16.92
C ILE A 488 -32.90 19.20 15.52
N ALA A 489 -32.47 18.09 14.91
CA ALA A 489 -32.94 17.68 13.60
C ALA A 489 -34.42 17.28 13.60
N GLU A 490 -34.91 16.68 14.69
CA GLU A 490 -36.33 16.36 14.88
C GLU A 490 -37.21 17.61 15.13
N ASN A 491 -36.66 18.66 15.77
CA ASN A 491 -37.38 19.90 16.08
C ASN A 491 -37.36 20.96 14.96
N LEU A 492 -36.65 20.73 13.85
CA LEU A 492 -36.62 21.61 12.67
C LEU A 492 -37.89 21.52 11.79
N THR A 493 -38.92 20.77 12.22
CA THR A 493 -40.21 20.65 11.52
C THR A 493 -41.31 21.56 12.07
N PHE A 494 -41.00 22.47 13.01
CA PHE A 494 -41.99 23.31 13.69
C PHE A 494 -41.85 24.83 13.43
N ASP A 495 -41.44 25.23 12.22
CA ASP A 495 -41.38 26.66 11.83
C ASP A 495 -41.82 26.95 10.37
N ASP A 496 -42.67 26.11 9.77
CA ASP A 496 -43.21 26.37 8.40
C ASP A 496 -44.75 26.36 8.30
N GLU A 497 -45.47 26.53 9.41
CA GLU A 497 -46.90 26.82 9.39
C GLU A 497 -47.24 27.94 10.39
N ASN A 498 -46.97 29.18 10.01
CA ASN A 498 -47.72 30.33 10.54
C ASN A 498 -48.20 31.19 9.36
N GLU A 499 -49.41 30.86 8.93
CA GLU A 499 -50.50 31.77 8.59
C GLU A 499 -50.20 32.89 7.58
N LEU A 500 -50.27 32.49 6.30
CA LEU A 500 -50.91 33.30 5.26
C LEU A 500 -52.43 33.26 5.46
N ASP A 501 -53.01 34.35 5.97
CA ASP A 501 -54.38 34.90 5.77
C ASP A 501 -54.75 35.73 7.01
N ALA A 502 -55.21 36.98 6.98
CA ALA A 502 -55.79 37.89 5.97
C ALA A 502 -55.97 39.27 6.69
N PRO A 503 -56.84 40.23 6.28
CA PRO A 503 -57.18 40.80 4.97
C PRO A 503 -57.10 42.37 4.96
N ALA A 504 -57.39 42.93 3.77
CA ALA A 504 -57.71 44.33 3.38
C ALA A 504 -56.57 45.18 2.82
#